data_AF-A0A965LTM3-F1
#
_entry.id   AF-A0A965LTM3-F1
#
_cell.length_a   1.000
_cell.length_b   1.000
_cell.length_c   1.000
_cell.angle_alpha   90.00
_cell.angle_beta   90.00
_cell.angle_gamma   90.00
#
_symmetry.space_group_name_H-M   'P 1'
#
loop_
_entity.id
_entity.type
_entity.pdbx_description
1 polymer ?
#
loop_
_entity_poly.entity_id
_entity_poly.type
_entity_poly.pdbx_seq_one_letter_code
_entity_poly.pdbx_strand_id
1 'polypeptide(L)'
;KATISFQHALGDKNISGMLTLKSGGLIAVAMTDTSIIKPTVRGSAVSVTQAEQKILLNAPGSATGLSIKYENMLLFYVPIAGSNQRIKLLGASQGILSVKALR
;
A
#
# COMPACT_ATOMS: atom_id res chain seq x y z
N LYS A 1 8.55 19.29 11.30
CA LYS A 1 9.18 18.73 10.08
C LYS A 1 9.37 17.23 10.29
N ALA A 2 9.14 16.43 9.25
CA ALA A 2 9.25 14.98 9.30
C ALA A 2 9.85 14.47 7.97
N THR A 3 10.50 13.31 8.01
CA THR A 3 10.87 12.55 6.82
C THR A 3 9.87 11.44 6.60
N ILE A 4 9.57 11.17 5.34
CA ILE A 4 8.66 10.10 4.94
C ILE A 4 9.41 9.22 3.95
N SER A 5 9.38 7.92 4.17
CA SER A 5 9.92 6.92 3.25
C SER A 5 8.84 5.87 2.94
N PHE A 6 8.84 5.39 1.71
CA PHE A 6 7.87 4.45 1.19
C PHE A 6 8.59 3.19 0.72
N GLN A 7 8.03 2.03 1.05
CA GLN A 7 8.50 0.74 0.58
C GLN A 7 7.32 0.00 -0.02
N HIS A 8 7.48 -0.42 -1.28
CA HIS A 8 6.48 -1.18 -2.02
C HIS A 8 6.98 -2.62 -2.14
N ALA A 9 6.21 -3.56 -1.61
CA ALA A 9 6.51 -4.99 -1.73
C ALA A 9 5.29 -5.68 -2.32
N LEU A 10 5.49 -6.53 -3.34
CA LEU A 10 4.41 -7.40 -3.80
C LEU A 10 4.01 -8.33 -2.64
N GLY A 11 2.70 -8.51 -2.45
CA GLY A 11 2.17 -9.53 -1.55
C GLY A 11 2.65 -10.90 -2.02
N ASP A 12 2.82 -11.82 -1.08
CA ASP A 12 3.39 -13.15 -1.34
C ASP A 12 2.67 -13.85 -2.53
N LYS A 13 3.43 -14.66 -3.27
CA LYS A 13 3.37 -15.14 -4.69
C LYS A 13 2.03 -15.45 -5.39
N ASN A 14 0.87 -15.17 -4.81
CA ASN A 14 -0.45 -15.48 -5.36
C ASN A 14 -0.93 -14.38 -6.33
N ILE A 15 -0.21 -14.19 -7.44
CA ILE A 15 -0.76 -13.45 -8.59
C ILE A 15 -1.85 -14.34 -9.19
N SER A 16 -3.11 -13.90 -9.08
CA SER A 16 -4.26 -14.62 -9.66
C SER A 16 -4.52 -14.11 -11.06
N GLY A 17 -4.32 -14.97 -12.06
CA GLY A 17 -4.56 -14.69 -13.47
C GLY A 17 -5.76 -15.44 -14.02
N MET A 18 -6.61 -14.76 -14.78
CA MET A 18 -7.73 -15.36 -15.52
C MET A 18 -7.64 -14.98 -16.99
N LEU A 19 -7.87 -15.92 -17.90
CA LEU A 19 -7.97 -15.61 -19.33
C LEU A 19 -9.36 -15.07 -19.67
N THR A 20 -9.40 -14.09 -20.58
CA THR A 20 -10.64 -13.51 -21.07
C THR A 20 -11.03 -14.13 -22.41
N LEU A 21 -12.34 -14.19 -22.70
CA LEU A 21 -12.87 -14.70 -23.96
C LEU A 21 -12.40 -13.89 -25.20
N LYS A 22 -11.97 -12.64 -25.02
CA LYS A 22 -11.56 -11.74 -26.11
C LYS A 22 -10.04 -11.71 -26.35
N SER A 23 -9.31 -12.72 -25.86
CA SER A 23 -7.85 -12.75 -25.86
C SER A 23 -7.22 -11.68 -24.93
N GLY A 24 -6.29 -12.11 -24.08
CA GLY A 24 -5.76 -11.32 -22.96
C GLY A 24 -6.26 -11.86 -21.62
N GLY A 25 -5.70 -11.35 -20.52
CA GLY A 25 -5.96 -11.82 -19.17
C GLY A 25 -6.28 -10.71 -18.18
N LEU A 26 -7.02 -11.07 -17.14
CA LEU A 26 -7.19 -10.28 -15.92
C LEU A 26 -6.17 -10.75 -14.90
N ILE A 27 -5.38 -9.83 -14.37
CA ILE A 27 -4.33 -10.11 -13.39
C ILE A 27 -4.64 -9.34 -12.11
N ALA A 28 -4.90 -10.06 -11.02
CA ALA A 28 -5.03 -9.48 -9.69
C ALA A 28 -3.69 -9.57 -8.96
N VAL A 29 -3.23 -8.43 -8.43
CA VAL A 29 -1.98 -8.29 -7.70
C VAL A 29 -2.25 -7.68 -6.34
N ALA A 30 -1.82 -8.36 -5.28
CA ALA A 30 -1.74 -7.77 -3.95
C ALA A 30 -0.37 -7.11 -3.77
N MET A 31 -0.33 -5.93 -3.18
CA MET A 31 0.90 -5.19 -2.87
C MET A 31 0.79 -4.62 -1.46
N THR A 32 1.80 -4.88 -0.63
CA THR A 32 1.95 -4.25 0.68
C THR A 32 2.78 -2.98 0.55
N ASP A 33 2.19 -1.85 0.92
CA ASP A 33 2.88 -0.57 1.01
C ASP A 33 3.18 -0.22 2.46
N THR A 34 4.44 0.06 2.75
CA THR A 34 4.88 0.50 4.08
C THR A 34 5.34 1.95 4.03
N SER A 35 4.66 2.81 4.77
CA SER A 35 5.01 4.22 4.95
C SER A 35 5.66 4.39 6.32
N ILE A 36 6.89 4.89 6.35
CA ILE A 36 7.64 5.17 7.57
C ILE A 36 7.81 6.67 7.70
N ILE A 37 7.27 7.24 8.79
CA ILE A 37 7.27 8.68 9.09
C ILE A 37 8.12 8.90 10.34
N LYS A 38 9.19 9.69 10.23
CA LYS A 38 10.08 10.01 11.36
C LYS A 38 10.12 11.51 11.63
N PRO A 39 9.95 11.97 12.88
CA PRO A 39 10.13 13.39 13.21
C PRO A 39 11.60 13.78 13.01
N THR A 40 11.86 14.97 12.46
CA THR A 40 13.24 15.44 12.21
C THR A 40 13.73 16.44 13.25
N VAL A 41 12.86 16.84 14.18
CA VAL A 41 13.15 17.86 15.19
C VAL A 41 13.08 17.20 16.56
N ARG A 42 14.10 17.44 17.39
CA ARG A 42 14.15 16.90 18.76
C ARG A 42 12.96 17.42 19.56
N GLY A 43 12.28 16.53 20.30
CA GLY A 43 11.09 16.86 21.07
C GLY A 43 9.81 17.01 20.24
N SER A 44 9.85 16.79 18.92
CA SER A 44 8.65 16.75 18.07
C SER A 44 8.09 15.33 17.96
N ALA A 45 6.78 15.24 17.77
CA ALA A 45 6.07 13.99 17.54
C ALA A 45 5.29 14.00 16.22
N VAL A 46 5.01 12.83 15.70
CA VAL A 46 4.11 12.61 14.57
C VAL A 46 2.73 12.33 15.14
N SER A 47 1.78 13.22 14.91
CA SER A 47 0.38 13.02 15.30
C SER A 47 -0.36 12.18 14.26
N VAL A 48 -1.31 11.38 14.72
CA VAL A 48 -2.26 10.66 13.88
C VAL A 48 -3.59 11.39 13.94
N THR A 49 -4.18 11.71 12.79
CA THR A 49 -5.45 12.46 12.71
C THR A 49 -6.63 11.56 12.39
N GLN A 50 -6.44 10.52 11.56
CA GLN A 50 -7.46 9.57 11.13
C GLN A 50 -7.87 8.62 12.27
N ALA A 51 -9.18 8.39 12.41
CA ALA A 51 -9.73 7.61 13.52
C ALA A 51 -9.27 6.15 13.48
N GLU A 52 -9.28 5.54 12.31
CA GLU A 52 -8.87 4.16 12.07
C GLU A 52 -7.40 3.95 12.46
N GLN A 53 -6.54 4.91 12.09
CA GLN A 53 -5.13 4.85 12.43
C GLN A 53 -4.88 5.05 13.93
N LYS A 54 -5.64 5.93 14.60
CA LYS A 54 -5.57 6.11 16.06
C LYS A 54 -5.96 4.84 16.79
N ILE A 55 -7.03 4.17 16.34
CA ILE A 55 -7.51 2.90 16.89
C ILE A 55 -6.43 1.83 16.75
N LEU A 56 -5.83 1.69 15.55
CA LEU A 56 -4.79 0.70 15.29
C LEU A 56 -3.47 0.98 16.03
N LEU A 57 -3.11 2.25 16.21
CA LEU A 57 -1.93 2.66 16.96
C LEU A 57 -2.14 2.56 18.48
N ASN A 58 -3.38 2.69 18.95
CA ASN A 58 -3.75 2.89 20.34
C ASN A 58 -3.07 4.10 21.02
N ALA A 59 -2.84 5.17 20.25
CA ALA A 59 -2.27 6.42 20.74
C ALA A 59 -2.62 7.59 19.80
N PRO A 60 -2.58 8.85 20.27
CA PRO A 60 -2.79 10.01 19.41
C PRO A 60 -1.60 10.30 18.46
N GLY A 61 -0.47 9.62 18.63
CA GLY A 61 0.74 9.85 17.85
C GLY A 61 1.96 9.13 18.43
N SER A 62 3.14 9.42 17.85
CA SER A 62 4.42 8.86 18.29
C SER A 62 5.56 9.86 18.20
N ALA A 63 6.37 9.97 19.26
CA ALA A 63 7.58 10.79 19.30
C ALA A 63 8.79 10.16 18.59
N THR A 64 8.79 8.84 18.42
CA THR A 64 9.85 8.09 17.71
C THR A 64 9.55 7.95 16.21
N GLY A 65 8.29 8.15 15.82
CA GLY A 65 7.80 7.99 14.46
C GLY A 65 6.81 6.84 14.31
N LEU A 66 6.29 6.68 13.10
CA LEU A 66 5.23 5.74 12.75
C LEU A 66 5.65 4.86 11.57
N SER A 67 5.24 3.59 11.62
CA SER A 67 5.22 2.67 10.48
C SER A 67 3.78 2.30 10.21
N ILE A 68 3.27 2.69 9.04
CA ILE A 68 1.92 2.36 8.58
C ILE A 68 2.04 1.36 7.44
N LYS A 69 1.34 0.23 7.53
CA LYS A 69 1.25 -0.74 6.44
C LYS A 69 -0.13 -0.70 5.82
N TYR A 70 -0.17 -0.63 4.50
CA TYR A 70 -1.36 -0.73 3.67
C TYR A 70 -1.28 -1.98 2.81
N GLU A 71 -2.42 -2.57 2.52
CA GLU A 71 -2.58 -3.55 1.46
C GLU A 71 -3.32 -2.90 0.30
N ASN A 72 -2.76 -3.05 -0.91
CA ASN A 72 -3.37 -2.60 -2.14
C ASN A 72 -3.70 -3.83 -2.98
N MET A 73 -4.96 -3.95 -3.38
CA MET A 73 -5.38 -4.91 -4.40
C MET A 73 -5.53 -4.17 -5.72
N LEU A 74 -4.78 -4.60 -6.73
CA LEU A 74 -4.73 -4.00 -8.06
C LEU A 74 -5.23 -5.02 -9.08
N LEU A 75 -6.18 -4.62 -9.93
CA LEU A 75 -6.70 -5.45 -11.01
C LEU A 75 -6.25 -4.87 -12.35
N PHE A 76 -5.50 -5.65 -13.12
CA PHE A 76 -5.01 -5.26 -14.43
C PHE A 76 -5.68 -6.05 -15.55
N TYR A 77 -5.90 -5.39 -16.68
CA TYR A 77 -6.08 -6.04 -17.97
C TYR A 77 -4.73 -6.11 -18.68
N VAL A 78 -4.29 -7.32 -19.00
CA VAL A 78 -3.09 -7.60 -19.78
C VAL A 78 -3.52 -8.11 -21.16
N PRO A 79 -3.24 -7.39 -22.25
CA PRO A 79 -3.61 -7.84 -23.58
C PRO A 79 -2.79 -9.06 -24.00
N ILE A 80 -3.26 -9.77 -25.03
CA ILE A 80 -2.51 -10.91 -25.60
C ILE A 80 -1.15 -10.45 -26.14
N ALA A 81 -0.15 -11.34 -26.07
CA ALA A 81 1.18 -11.11 -26.61
C ALA A 81 1.09 -10.74 -28.11
N GLY A 82 1.85 -9.71 -28.52
CA GLY A 82 1.82 -9.17 -29.89
C GLY A 82 0.74 -8.11 -30.16
N SER A 83 -0.11 -7.80 -29.18
CA SER A 83 -1.03 -6.66 -29.26
C SER A 83 -0.31 -5.32 -29.04
N ASN A 84 -0.73 -4.28 -29.75
CA ASN A 84 -0.29 -2.89 -29.53
C ASN A 84 -1.00 -2.22 -28.33
N GLN A 85 -1.92 -2.92 -27.68
CA GLN A 85 -2.61 -2.41 -26.50
C GLN A 85 -1.67 -2.37 -25.29
N ARG A 86 -1.87 -1.39 -24.41
CA ARG A 86 -1.14 -1.26 -23.15
C ARG A 86 -1.84 -2.04 -22.05
N ILE A 87 -1.07 -2.49 -21.05
CA ILE A 87 -1.64 -2.98 -19.78
C ILE A 87 -2.43 -1.84 -19.14
N LYS A 88 -3.64 -2.13 -18.66
CA LYS A 88 -4.54 -1.14 -18.04
C LYS A 88 -4.86 -1.54 -16.61
N LEU A 89 -4.81 -0.59 -15.69
CA LEU A 89 -5.39 -0.75 -14.35
C LEU A 89 -6.91 -0.60 -14.47
N LEU A 90 -7.66 -1.65 -14.16
CA LEU A 90 -9.12 -1.67 -14.19
C LEU A 90 -9.74 -1.27 -12.86
N GLY A 91 -9.04 -1.53 -11.76
CA GLY A 91 -9.52 -1.23 -10.43
C GLY A 91 -8.41 -1.31 -9.40
N ALA A 92 -8.56 -0.55 -8.32
CA ALA A 92 -7.68 -0.56 -7.18
C ALA A 92 -8.49 -0.37 -5.89
N SER A 93 -8.12 -1.10 -4.85
CA SER A 93 -8.63 -0.86 -3.50
C SER A 93 -7.46 -0.87 -2.52
N GLN A 94 -7.54 -0.03 -1.49
CA GLN A 94 -6.54 0.05 -0.43
C GLN A 94 -7.19 -0.18 0.93
N GLY A 95 -6.53 -0.97 1.78
CA GLY A 95 -6.89 -1.18 3.18
C GLY A 95 -5.70 -0.93 4.11
N ILE A 96 -5.97 -0.47 5.33
CA ILE A 96 -4.92 -0.33 6.36
C ILE A 96 -4.72 -1.69 7.04
N LEU A 97 -3.50 -2.22 7.00
CA LEU A 97 -3.13 -3.46 7.69
C LEU A 97 -2.68 -3.23 9.13
N SER A 98 -1.86 -2.19 9.35
CA SER A 98 -1.37 -1.89 10.69
C SER A 98 -0.81 -0.48 10.82
N VAL A 99 -0.85 0.06 12.04
CA VAL A 99 -0.15 1.28 12.43
C VAL A 99 0.67 0.98 13.68
N LYS A 100 1.99 1.22 13.63
CA LYS A 100 2.89 0.93 14.74
C LYS A 100 3.80 2.13 15.04
N ALA A 101 4.03 2.40 16.32
CA ALA A 101 5.11 3.29 16.71
C ALA A 101 6.46 2.62 16.42
N LEU A 102 7.42 3.40 15.93
CA LEU A 102 8.82 2.95 15.83
C LEU A 102 9.42 2.85 17.23
N ARG A 103 10.36 1.94 17.44
CA ARG A 103 11.16 1.89 18.68
C ARG A 103 12.47 2.63 18.49
#